data_AF-A0A218U715-F1
#
_entry.id   AF-A0A218U715-F1
#
_cell.length_a   1.000
_cell.length_b   1.000
_cell.length_c   1.000
_cell.angle_alpha   90.00
_cell.angle_beta   90.00
_cell.angle_gamma   90.00
#
_symmetry.space_group_name_H-M   'P 1'
#
loop_
_entity.id
_entity.type
_entity.pdbx_description
1 polymer ?
#
loop_
_entity_poly.entity_id
_entity_poly.type
_entity_poly.pdbx_seq_one_letter_code
_entity_poly.pdbx_strand_id
1 'polypeptide(L)'
;MMAAMDMKADKAALGSKVNCSQFEAYMERLDERMQELQSQISGQEEHWNNMQQQLSHVVEEKLDRLELNAFSSRMEETWKRSIEDLKIKEGDSAAGIKKQLPVPFTCLSCDRMLTVQVPGQ
;
A
#
# COMPACT_ATOMS: atom_id res chain seq x y z
N MET A 1 45.98 -74.21 17.33
CA MET A 1 45.65 -72.84 17.78
C MET A 1 46.92 -72.01 17.62
N MET A 2 46.80 -70.75 17.18
CA MET A 2 47.89 -69.76 16.98
C MET A 2 48.62 -69.80 15.62
N ALA A 3 47.93 -69.41 14.55
CA ALA A 3 48.55 -68.53 13.55
C ALA A 3 48.39 -67.10 14.07
N ALA A 4 49.25 -66.73 15.02
CA ALA A 4 49.25 -65.39 15.58
C ALA A 4 49.76 -64.40 14.52
N MET A 5 48.92 -63.40 14.28
CA MET A 5 49.18 -62.14 13.57
C MET A 5 50.66 -61.77 13.46
N ASP A 6 51.25 -61.95 12.28
CA ASP A 6 52.53 -61.29 11.93
C ASP A 6 52.38 -60.46 10.65
N MET A 7 51.25 -59.74 10.56
CA MET A 7 51.07 -58.68 9.57
C MET A 7 51.59 -57.37 10.19
N LYS A 8 52.92 -57.26 10.39
CA LYS A 8 53.54 -55.97 10.71
C LYS A 8 53.45 -55.09 9.46
N ALA A 9 52.45 -54.22 9.43
CA ALA A 9 52.35 -53.19 8.40
C ALA A 9 53.60 -52.29 8.49
N ASP A 10 54.30 -52.14 7.36
CA ASP A 10 55.48 -51.30 7.27
C ASP A 10 55.11 -49.85 7.63
N LYS A 11 55.81 -49.27 8.61
CA LYS A 11 55.54 -47.91 9.11
C LYS A 11 55.69 -46.87 8.00
N ALA A 12 56.59 -47.12 7.04
CA ALA A 12 56.74 -46.30 5.85
C ALA A 12 55.55 -46.44 4.88
N ALA A 13 55.03 -47.65 4.70
CA ALA A 13 53.84 -47.90 3.88
C ALA A 13 52.55 -47.29 4.49
N LEU A 14 52.50 -47.13 5.81
CA LEU A 14 51.40 -46.43 6.49
C LEU A 14 51.50 -44.90 6.34
N GLY A 15 52.70 -44.32 6.44
CA GLY A 15 52.92 -42.87 6.26
C GLY A 15 52.62 -42.36 4.84
N SER A 16 52.65 -43.24 3.84
CA SER A 16 52.31 -42.93 2.44
C SER A 16 50.82 -43.06 2.11
N LYS A 17 50.01 -43.74 2.94
CA LYS A 17 48.61 -44.07 2.61
C LYS A 17 47.66 -42.87 2.63
N VAL A 18 48.01 -41.84 3.39
CA VAL A 18 47.44 -40.50 3.28
C VAL A 18 48.63 -39.56 3.25
N ASN A 19 48.83 -38.88 2.13
CA ASN A 19 49.77 -37.77 2.13
C ASN A 19 49.14 -36.63 2.95
N CYS A 20 49.42 -36.60 4.26
CA CYS A 20 48.83 -35.64 5.19
C CYS A 20 48.99 -34.19 4.69
N SER A 21 50.14 -33.87 4.09
CA SER A 21 50.38 -32.53 3.53
C SER A 21 49.46 -32.18 2.36
N GLN A 22 49.11 -33.15 1.51
CA GLN A 22 48.13 -32.93 0.44
C GLN A 22 46.73 -32.77 1.02
N PHE A 23 46.36 -33.58 2.00
CA PHE A 23 45.06 -33.47 2.67
C PHE A 23 44.91 -32.12 3.37
N GLU A 24 45.93 -31.68 4.11
CA GLU A 24 45.98 -30.36 4.74
C GLU A 24 45.85 -29.24 3.71
N ALA A 25 46.62 -29.28 2.61
CA ALA A 25 46.50 -28.30 1.54
C ALA A 25 45.10 -28.28 0.88
N TYR A 26 44.45 -29.44 0.73
CA TYR A 26 43.07 -29.51 0.24
C TYR A 26 42.06 -28.93 1.23
N MET A 27 42.27 -29.16 2.53
CA MET A 27 41.42 -28.63 3.60
C MET A 27 41.55 -27.11 3.71
N GLU A 28 42.77 -26.56 3.64
CA GLU A 28 43.00 -25.10 3.62
C GLU A 28 42.32 -24.46 2.41
N ARG A 29 42.52 -25.02 1.21
CA ARG A 29 41.86 -24.52 -0.01
C ARG A 29 40.33 -24.61 0.07
N LEU A 30 39.81 -25.63 0.75
CA LEU A 30 38.37 -25.78 0.95
C LEU A 30 37.84 -24.73 1.93
N ASP A 31 38.58 -24.46 3.01
CA ASP A 31 38.25 -23.43 4.00
C ASP A 31 38.20 -22.04 3.37
N GLU A 32 39.22 -21.67 2.57
CA GLU A 32 39.25 -20.41 1.82
C GLU A 32 38.02 -20.23 0.94
N ARG A 33 37.62 -21.28 0.20
CA ARG A 33 36.44 -21.24 -0.67
C ARG A 33 35.14 -21.14 0.13
N MET A 34 35.07 -21.76 1.30
CA MET A 34 33.90 -21.64 2.18
C MET A 34 33.80 -20.23 2.76
N GLN A 35 34.90 -19.63 3.18
CA GLN A 35 34.94 -18.24 3.65
C GLN A 35 34.55 -17.26 2.54
N GLU A 36 35.04 -17.46 1.31
CA GLU A 36 34.65 -16.66 0.15
C GLU A 36 33.14 -16.74 -0.09
N LEU A 37 32.58 -17.96 -0.16
CA LEU A 37 31.14 -18.16 -0.33
C LEU A 37 30.33 -17.51 0.80
N GLN A 38 30.78 -17.63 2.05
CA GLN A 38 30.13 -17.01 3.19
C GLN A 38 30.11 -15.48 3.05
N SER A 39 31.23 -14.87 2.64
CA SER A 39 31.30 -13.42 2.43
C SER A 39 30.34 -12.93 1.34
N GLN A 40 30.20 -13.71 0.25
CA GLN A 40 29.29 -13.39 -0.85
C GLN A 40 27.83 -13.50 -0.41
N ILE A 41 27.47 -14.54 0.35
CA ILE A 41 26.12 -14.74 0.86
C ILE A 41 25.74 -13.63 1.85
N SER A 42 26.61 -13.30 2.80
CA SER A 42 26.37 -12.23 3.76
C SER A 42 26.22 -10.86 3.09
N GLY A 43 27.05 -10.56 2.08
CA GLY A 43 26.91 -9.33 1.30
C GLY A 43 25.59 -9.26 0.52
N GLN A 44 25.10 -10.40 0.02
CA GLN A 44 23.79 -10.47 -0.64
C GLN A 44 22.64 -10.28 0.34
N GLU A 45 22.70 -10.85 1.54
CA GLU A 45 21.65 -10.70 2.56
C GLU A 45 21.47 -9.23 2.97
N GLU A 46 22.56 -8.49 3.16
CA GLU A 46 22.52 -7.05 3.44
C GLU A 46 21.88 -6.27 2.29
N HIS A 47 22.26 -6.57 1.04
CA HIS A 47 21.69 -5.93 -0.14
C HIS A 47 20.19 -6.19 -0.28
N TRP A 48 19.74 -7.44 -0.07
CA TRP A 48 18.32 -7.80 -0.09
C TRP A 48 17.53 -7.07 0.99
N ASN A 49 18.07 -7.00 2.21
CA ASN A 49 17.44 -6.25 3.30
C ASN A 49 17.32 -4.75 2.96
N ASN A 50 18.36 -4.16 2.36
CA ASN A 50 18.32 -2.76 1.93
C ASN A 50 17.27 -2.52 0.83
N MET A 51 17.22 -3.38 -0.20
CA MET A 51 16.21 -3.29 -1.25
C MET A 51 14.79 -3.45 -0.71
N GLN A 52 14.59 -4.36 0.25
CA GLN A 52 13.30 -4.54 0.91
C GLN A 52 12.88 -3.27 1.67
N GLN A 53 13.79 -2.65 2.42
CA GLN A 53 13.52 -1.39 3.14
C GLN A 53 13.17 -0.24 2.18
N GLN A 54 13.91 -0.09 1.08
CA GLN A 54 13.62 0.93 0.07
C GLN A 54 12.25 0.70 -0.58
N LEU A 55 11.92 -0.55 -0.91
CA LEU A 55 10.63 -0.89 -1.49
C LEU A 55 9.49 -0.62 -0.50
N SER A 56 9.65 -1.00 0.78
CA SER A 56 8.70 -0.68 1.83
C SER A 56 8.48 0.82 1.96
N HIS A 57 9.55 1.63 1.97
CA HIS A 57 9.44 3.08 2.02
C HIS A 57 8.66 3.65 0.82
N VAL A 58 9.00 3.22 -0.41
CA VAL A 58 8.30 3.69 -1.62
C VAL A 58 6.83 3.25 -1.62
N VAL A 59 6.54 2.05 -1.14
CA VAL A 59 5.17 1.55 -1.01
C VAL A 59 4.42 2.33 0.06
N GLU A 60 5.02 2.57 1.22
CA GLU A 60 4.46 3.39 2.29
C GLU A 60 4.22 4.81 1.81
N GLU A 61 5.16 5.47 1.14
CA GLU A 61 5.03 6.81 0.59
C GLU A 61 3.96 6.91 -0.52
N LYS A 62 3.86 5.90 -1.41
CA LYS A 62 2.80 5.82 -2.41
C LYS A 62 1.44 5.49 -1.80
N LEU A 63 1.42 4.71 -0.72
CA LEU A 63 0.23 4.41 0.07
C LEU A 63 -0.07 5.49 1.10
N ASP A 64 0.84 6.45 1.29
CA ASP A 64 0.68 7.65 2.10
C ASP A 64 -0.23 8.62 1.35
N ARG A 65 -1.45 8.14 1.16
CA ARG A 65 -2.63 8.87 0.80
C ARG A 65 -3.02 9.82 1.93
N LEU A 66 -2.17 10.18 2.89
CA LEU A 66 -2.51 11.24 3.84
C LEU A 66 -2.84 12.53 3.10
N GLU A 67 -2.07 12.90 2.07
CA GLU A 67 -2.38 14.07 1.25
C GLU A 67 -3.66 13.88 0.44
N LEU A 68 -3.87 12.68 -0.13
CA LEU A 68 -5.07 12.37 -0.91
C LEU A 68 -6.34 12.30 -0.04
N ASN A 69 -6.24 11.76 1.17
CA ASN A 69 -7.31 11.68 2.15
C ASN A 69 -7.63 13.08 2.67
N ALA A 70 -6.62 13.87 3.02
CA ALA A 70 -6.81 15.26 3.42
C ALA A 70 -7.45 16.09 2.29
N PHE A 71 -7.04 15.87 1.04
CA PHE A 71 -7.67 16.48 -0.13
C PHE A 71 -9.11 16.02 -0.34
N SER A 72 -9.39 14.72 -0.21
CA SER A 72 -10.73 14.14 -0.31
C SER A 72 -11.66 14.70 0.77
N SER A 73 -11.19 14.82 2.01
CA SER A 73 -11.97 15.43 3.10
C SER A 73 -12.31 16.90 2.82
N ARG A 74 -11.34 17.69 2.33
CA ARG A 74 -11.60 19.10 1.94
C ARG A 74 -12.62 19.21 0.81
N MET A 75 -12.56 18.31 -0.17
CA MET A 75 -13.54 18.23 -1.26
C MET A 75 -14.95 17.92 -0.73
N GLU A 76 -15.06 16.93 0.16
CA GLU A 76 -16.35 16.53 0.74
C GLU A 76 -16.97 17.63 1.61
N GLU A 77 -16.16 18.33 2.42
CA GLU A 77 -16.62 19.48 3.19
C GLU A 77 -17.10 20.63 2.30
N THR A 78 -16.39 20.90 1.20
CA THR A 78 -16.76 21.95 0.25
C THR A 78 -18.05 21.59 -0.50
N TRP A 79 -18.21 20.31 -0.86
CA TRP A 79 -19.45 19.80 -1.43
C TRP A 79 -20.63 19.96 -0.46
N LYS A 80 -20.48 19.54 0.80
CA LYS A 80 -21.50 19.68 1.84
C LYS A 80 -21.92 21.14 2.03
N ARG A 81 -20.95 22.06 2.16
CA ARG A 81 -21.23 23.51 2.24
C ARG A 81 -22.00 24.04 1.03
N SER A 82 -21.61 23.61 -0.18
CA SER A 82 -22.28 24.06 -1.41
C SER A 82 -23.74 23.59 -1.48
N ILE A 83 -24.02 22.36 -1.03
CA ILE A 83 -25.39 21.84 -0.95
C ILE A 83 -26.21 22.58 0.12
N GLU A 84 -25.63 22.88 1.28
CA GLU A 84 -26.28 23.66 2.34
C GLU A 84 -26.64 25.07 1.84
N ASP A 85 -25.70 25.76 1.20
CA ASP A 85 -25.91 27.08 0.63
C ASP A 85 -27.01 27.08 -0.44
N LEU A 86 -27.08 26.03 -1.26
CA LEU A 86 -28.14 25.88 -2.27
C LEU A 86 -29.50 25.64 -1.62
N LYS A 87 -29.58 24.79 -0.59
CA LYS A 87 -30.83 24.57 0.18
C LYS A 87 -31.31 25.85 0.86
N ILE A 88 -30.41 26.63 1.44
CA ILE A 88 -30.76 27.93 2.07
C ILE A 88 -31.31 28.89 1.01
N LYS A 89 -30.68 28.95 -0.17
CA LYS A 89 -31.15 29.78 -1.30
C LYS A 89 -32.49 29.31 -1.87
N GLU A 90 -32.76 28.01 -1.85
CA GLU A 90 -34.07 27.46 -2.23
C GLU A 90 -35.14 27.72 -1.15
N GLY A 91 -34.80 27.71 0.14
CA GLY A 91 -35.75 27.98 1.22
C GLY A 91 -36.43 29.35 1.13
N ASP A 92 -35.71 30.38 0.65
CA ASP A 92 -36.25 31.73 0.47
C ASP A 92 -36.83 32.01 -0.92
N SER A 93 -36.53 31.17 -1.93
CA SER A 93 -36.94 31.41 -3.33
C SER A 93 -37.78 30.29 -3.97
N ALA A 94 -37.97 29.14 -3.33
CA ALA A 94 -38.80 28.04 -3.83
C ALA A 94 -40.30 28.26 -3.60
N ALA A 95 -40.70 29.36 -2.95
CA ALA A 95 -42.06 29.86 -3.05
C ALA A 95 -42.22 30.57 -4.41
N GLY A 96 -42.43 29.78 -5.47
CA GLY A 96 -42.89 30.31 -6.75
C GLY A 96 -44.02 31.31 -6.49
N ILE A 97 -43.75 32.57 -6.85
CA ILE A 97 -44.72 33.69 -6.93
C ILE A 97 -45.89 33.53 -5.95
N LYS A 98 -45.65 33.64 -4.64
CA LYS A 98 -46.73 33.92 -3.67
C LYS A 98 -47.00 35.41 -3.53
N LYS A 99 -46.79 36.19 -4.60
CA LYS A 99 -47.36 37.55 -4.65
C LYS A 99 -48.86 37.35 -4.85
N GLN A 100 -49.63 37.54 -3.78
CA GLN A 100 -51.09 37.51 -3.84
C GLN A 100 -51.52 38.42 -5.01
N LEU A 101 -52.12 37.82 -6.03
CA LEU A 101 -52.59 38.56 -7.19
C LEU A 101 -53.73 39.46 -6.71
N PRO A 102 -53.68 40.78 -6.97
CA PRO A 102 -54.79 41.67 -6.65
C PRO A 102 -56.07 41.18 -7.34
N VAL A 103 -57.10 40.88 -6.56
CA VAL A 103 -58.45 40.61 -7.06
C VAL A 103 -59.09 41.95 -7.45
N PRO A 104 -59.89 42.04 -8.53
CA PRO A 104 -60.38 40.97 -9.40
C PRO A 104 -59.60 40.78 -10.72
N PHE A 105 -59.62 39.55 -11.24
CA PHE A 105 -59.07 39.20 -12.55
C PHE A 105 -60.17 38.82 -13.54
N THR A 106 -59.88 39.03 -14.82
CA THR A 106 -60.79 38.80 -15.95
C THR A 106 -60.33 37.57 -16.73
N CYS A 107 -61.25 36.65 -17.06
CA CYS A 107 -60.95 35.48 -17.88
C CYS A 107 -60.58 35.91 -19.30
N LEU A 108 -59.37 35.60 -19.76
CA LEU A 108 -58.91 35.97 -21.12
C LEU A 108 -59.73 35.33 -22.25
N SER A 109 -60.41 34.21 -21.97
CA SER A 109 -61.18 33.48 -22.98
C SER A 109 -62.63 33.96 -23.13
N CYS A 110 -63.19 34.60 -22.10
CA CYS A 110 -64.61 34.98 -22.10
C CYS A 110 -64.91 36.32 -21.43
N ASP A 111 -63.88 37.08 -21.07
CA ASP A 111 -63.93 38.37 -20.39
C ASP A 111 -64.77 38.41 -19.10
N ARG A 112 -65.04 37.25 -18.51
CA ARG A 112 -65.82 37.14 -17.28
C ARG A 112 -64.94 37.48 -16.08
N MET A 113 -65.41 38.37 -15.21
CA MET A 113 -64.76 38.62 -13.91
C MET A 113 -64.87 37.37 -13.03
N LEU A 114 -63.72 36.94 -12.48
CA LEU A 114 -63.64 35.76 -11.63
C LEU A 114 -63.42 36.18 -10.18
N THR A 115 -64.38 35.81 -9.32
CA THR A 115 -64.23 35.88 -7.86
C THR A 115 -63.74 34.53 -7.37
N VAL A 116 -62.44 34.39 -7.18
CA VAL A 116 -61.87 33.19 -6.55
C VAL A 116 -61.57 33.52 -5.10
N GLN A 117 -62.22 32.80 -4.18
CA GLN A 117 -61.89 32.81 -2.76
C GLN A 117 -60.57 32.06 -2.59
N VAL A 118 -59.57 32.70 -2.00
CA VAL A 118 -58.28 32.07 -1.73
C VAL A 118 -58.45 31.15 -0.51
N PRO A 119 -58.18 29.84 -0.60
CA PRO A 119 -58.28 28.95 0.57
C PRO A 119 -57.16 29.30 1.56
N GLY A 120 -57.53 29.70 2.78
CA GLY A 120 -56.57 29.98 3.86
C GLY A 120 -56.91 31.16 4.77
N GLN A 121 -58.20 31.40 5.04
CA GLN A 121 -58.64 32.33 6.08
C GLN A 121 -59.30 31.57 7.23
#